data_AF-A0A3P8SL94-F1
#
_entry.id   AF-A0A3P8SL94-F1
#
_cell.length_a   1.000
_cell.length_b   1.000
_cell.length_c   1.000
_cell.angle_alpha   90.00
_cell.angle_beta   90.00
_cell.angle_gamma   90.00
#
_symmetry.space_group_name_H-M   'P 1'
#
loop_
_entity.id
_entity.type
_entity.pdbx_description
1 polymer ?
#
loop_
_entity_poly.entity_id
_entity_poly.type
_entity_poly.pdbx_seq_one_letter_code
_entity_poly.pdbx_strand_id
1 'polypeptide(L)'
;MLKEMRQMRVDSIISDWKPPEVIEKYVSGGMCGYDKEGSPIWYDVIGPLDPKGLLLSATKQDFIKTKIRHTEMLQRECRRQSEKLSTNIEAITLIYDCEGLGLKHIWKPAIETYGEVCHILTMFEDNYPEGLKRVFLIKAPKMFPMAYNLIKHFLCEETRRKIIVLGSNWQDVLHKHIDPEQLPVVYGGTLTDPDGDPRCRTMIKYGGTVPRSYYVQDSVKVQYDSSVTISRGSVFQLEYDVTAASSLLRWQFASDGADIGFGVYRRTKEGSGQKVAEMLQVLPSERYNAHLVPEDSCLTCTEPGVYVLCFDNSYSILQSKKVSYKVEVVPPADGQMQSPRSRGGDTRLQ
;
A
#
# COMPACT_ATOMS: atom_id res chain seq x y z
N MET A 1 3.84 4.00 -26.32
CA MET A 1 4.80 4.82 -25.55
C MET A 1 4.85 6.30 -25.92
N LEU A 2 5.58 6.83 -26.92
CA LEU A 2 5.38 8.24 -27.39
C LEU A 2 3.91 8.52 -27.76
N LYS A 3 3.23 7.48 -28.28
CA LYS A 3 1.79 7.44 -28.54
C LYS A 3 0.95 7.48 -27.27
N GLU A 4 1.38 6.82 -26.18
CA GLU A 4 0.67 6.79 -24.88
C GLU A 4 0.92 8.06 -24.06
N MET A 5 2.13 8.62 -24.10
CA MET A 5 2.45 9.93 -23.52
C MET A 5 1.72 11.06 -24.26
N ARG A 6 1.62 11.00 -25.60
CA ARG A 6 0.74 11.89 -26.38
C ARG A 6 -0.75 11.68 -26.06
N GLN A 7 -1.16 10.43 -25.80
CA GLN A 7 -2.55 10.08 -25.49
C GLN A 7 -2.94 10.48 -24.05
N MET A 8 -1.98 10.52 -23.12
CA MET A 8 -2.14 11.03 -21.76
C MET A 8 -1.88 12.54 -21.63
N ARG A 9 -1.42 13.21 -22.70
CA ARG A 9 -1.07 14.65 -22.70
C ARG A 9 -0.21 15.05 -21.50
N VAL A 10 0.85 14.28 -21.23
CA VAL A 10 1.70 14.45 -20.04
C VAL A 10 2.26 15.88 -19.93
N ASP A 11 2.65 16.49 -21.06
CA ASP A 11 3.22 17.85 -21.10
C ASP A 11 2.24 18.94 -20.62
N SER A 12 0.94 18.71 -20.78
CA SER A 12 -0.13 19.65 -20.38
C SER A 12 -0.95 19.18 -19.18
N ILE A 13 -0.64 18.04 -18.58
CA ILE A 13 -1.43 17.49 -17.45
C ILE A 13 -1.48 18.44 -16.25
N ILE A 14 -0.45 19.25 -16.05
CA ILE A 14 -0.41 20.24 -14.96
C ILE A 14 -1.41 21.37 -15.19
N SER A 15 -1.61 21.82 -16.43
CA SER A 15 -2.52 22.92 -16.78
C SER A 15 -3.94 22.45 -17.06
N ASP A 16 -4.09 21.27 -17.67
CA ASP A 16 -5.34 20.84 -18.29
C ASP A 16 -6.18 19.94 -17.38
N TRP A 17 -5.59 19.42 -16.31
CA TRP A 17 -6.25 18.47 -15.42
C TRP A 17 -6.02 18.84 -13.95
N LYS A 18 -7.14 18.96 -13.23
CA LYS A 18 -7.15 19.15 -11.79
C LYS A 18 -7.55 17.85 -11.11
N PRO A 19 -6.80 17.37 -10.09
CA PRO A 19 -7.22 16.22 -9.33
C PRO A 19 -8.59 16.45 -8.65
N PRO A 20 -9.41 15.40 -8.48
CA PRO A 20 -10.60 15.47 -7.64
C PRO A 20 -10.29 16.01 -6.25
N GLU A 21 -11.21 16.79 -5.68
CA GLU A 21 -11.03 17.43 -4.37
C GLU A 21 -10.67 16.42 -3.26
N VAL A 22 -11.25 15.22 -3.31
CA VAL A 22 -10.95 14.13 -2.37
C VAL A 22 -9.48 13.70 -2.46
N ILE A 23 -8.92 13.65 -3.66
CA ILE A 23 -7.50 13.35 -3.85
C ILE A 23 -6.65 14.53 -3.36
N GLU A 24 -7.03 15.76 -3.70
CA GLU A 24 -6.31 16.94 -3.23
C GLU A 24 -6.29 17.08 -1.71
N LYS A 25 -7.34 16.63 -0.99
CA LYS A 25 -7.42 16.77 0.46
C LYS A 25 -6.85 15.56 1.22
N TYR A 26 -7.07 14.34 0.73
CA TYR A 26 -6.86 13.11 1.51
C TYR A 26 -5.75 12.19 0.96
N VAL A 27 -5.24 12.41 -0.25
CA VAL A 27 -4.00 11.73 -0.66
C VAL A 27 -2.84 12.41 0.04
N SER A 28 -2.11 11.62 0.81
CA SER A 28 -0.90 12.07 1.50
C SER A 28 0.23 12.36 0.53
N GLY A 29 1.13 13.22 0.98
CA GLY A 29 2.39 13.49 0.36
C GLY A 29 2.51 14.91 -0.18
N GLY A 30 3.71 15.25 -0.61
CA GLY A 30 4.03 16.58 -1.12
C GLY A 30 5.52 16.81 -1.27
N MET A 31 5.86 17.85 -2.01
CA MET A 31 7.25 18.28 -2.21
C MET A 31 7.66 19.26 -1.11
N CYS A 32 8.79 19.02 -0.46
CA CYS A 32 9.28 19.89 0.60
C CYS A 32 10.81 19.87 0.68
N GLY A 33 11.46 21.01 0.45
CA GLY A 33 12.92 21.12 0.51
C GLY A 33 13.68 20.43 -0.62
N TYR A 34 15.00 20.55 -0.56
CA TYR A 34 15.97 19.98 -1.50
C TYR A 34 17.04 19.22 -0.73
N ASP A 35 17.62 18.19 -1.36
CA ASP A 35 18.80 17.54 -0.80
C ASP A 35 20.07 18.39 -1.02
N LYS A 36 21.19 17.97 -0.44
CA LYS A 36 22.46 18.71 -0.49
C LYS A 36 23.02 18.93 -1.89
N GLU A 37 22.56 18.16 -2.87
CA GLU A 37 22.97 18.28 -4.27
C GLU A 37 21.95 19.10 -5.08
N GLY A 38 20.88 19.61 -4.45
CA GLY A 38 19.84 20.42 -5.08
C GLY A 38 18.66 19.62 -5.63
N SER A 39 18.63 18.30 -5.46
CA SER A 39 17.51 17.47 -5.92
C SER A 39 16.25 17.72 -5.07
N PRO A 40 15.06 17.90 -5.68
CA PRO A 40 13.82 18.07 -4.93
C PRO A 40 13.46 16.82 -4.12
N ILE A 41 12.88 17.03 -2.94
CA ILE A 41 12.45 15.94 -2.05
C ILE A 41 10.93 15.84 -2.03
N TRP A 42 10.42 14.63 -2.27
CA TRP A 42 9.01 14.29 -2.13
C TRP A 42 8.77 13.36 -0.95
N TYR A 43 7.75 13.66 -0.15
CA TYR A 43 7.33 12.86 1.00
C TYR A 43 6.05 12.12 0.65
N ASP A 44 5.95 10.85 1.01
CA ASP A 44 4.70 10.07 1.01
C ASP A 44 4.47 9.52 2.44
N VAL A 45 3.32 9.83 3.04
CA VAL A 45 3.02 9.47 4.44
C VAL A 45 1.96 8.38 4.50
N ILE A 46 2.36 7.14 4.81
CA ILE A 46 1.52 5.97 4.57
C ILE A 46 0.47 5.74 5.64
N GLY A 47 0.83 5.73 6.93
CA GLY A 47 -0.08 5.34 8.02
C GLY A 47 -1.45 6.01 8.06
N PRO A 48 -1.58 7.33 7.87
CA PRO A 48 -2.86 8.02 7.92
C PRO A 48 -3.70 7.89 6.65
N LEU A 49 -3.19 7.28 5.57
CA LEU A 49 -3.99 7.04 4.37
C LEU A 49 -5.21 6.16 4.67
N ASP A 50 -6.29 6.45 3.95
CA ASP A 50 -7.52 5.67 3.94
C ASP A 50 -7.74 5.09 2.53
N PRO A 51 -7.12 3.92 2.21
CA PRO A 51 -7.18 3.36 0.87
C PRO A 51 -8.61 3.01 0.44
N LYS A 52 -9.45 2.56 1.39
CA LYS A 52 -10.83 2.19 1.11
C LYS A 52 -11.66 3.43 0.80
N GLY A 53 -11.59 4.46 1.65
CA GLY A 53 -12.31 5.72 1.40
C GLY A 53 -11.88 6.40 0.10
N LEU A 54 -10.59 6.38 -0.21
CA LEU A 54 -10.04 6.91 -1.46
C LEU A 54 -10.56 6.16 -2.69
N LEU A 55 -10.51 4.83 -2.70
CA LEU A 55 -10.99 4.02 -3.83
C LEU A 55 -12.51 4.00 -3.97
N LEU A 56 -13.27 4.32 -2.92
CA LEU A 56 -14.72 4.51 -3.01
C LEU A 56 -15.11 5.92 -3.47
N SER A 57 -14.17 6.87 -3.48
CA SER A 57 -14.43 8.28 -3.81
C SER A 57 -13.82 8.74 -5.13
N ALA A 58 -12.79 8.05 -5.64
CA ALA A 58 -12.12 8.39 -6.87
C ALA A 58 -11.73 7.15 -7.68
N THR A 59 -11.53 7.32 -8.98
CA THR A 59 -11.18 6.20 -9.87
C THR A 59 -9.69 5.87 -9.80
N LYS A 60 -9.32 4.63 -10.13
CA LYS A 60 -7.91 4.23 -10.32
C LYS A 60 -7.16 5.17 -11.28
N GLN A 61 -7.83 5.59 -12.36
CA GLN A 61 -7.26 6.52 -13.33
C GLN A 61 -6.95 7.90 -12.74
N ASP A 62 -7.74 8.38 -11.79
CA ASP A 62 -7.47 9.66 -11.13
C ASP A 62 -6.21 9.59 -10.26
N PHE A 63 -5.95 8.45 -9.57
CA PHE A 63 -4.71 8.25 -8.82
C PHE A 63 -3.49 8.21 -9.75
N ILE A 64 -3.60 7.49 -10.87
CA ILE A 64 -2.54 7.41 -11.89
C ILE A 64 -2.23 8.81 -12.44
N LYS A 65 -3.25 9.56 -12.89
CA LYS A 65 -3.09 10.92 -13.39
C LYS A 65 -2.50 11.86 -12.34
N THR A 66 -2.91 11.72 -11.08
CA THR A 66 -2.34 12.49 -9.97
C THR A 66 -0.85 12.24 -9.81
N LYS A 67 -0.43 10.97 -9.82
CA LYS A 67 0.99 10.63 -9.68
C LYS A 67 1.81 11.08 -10.89
N ILE A 68 1.28 10.95 -12.12
CA ILE A 68 1.92 11.50 -13.33
C ILE A 68 2.08 13.02 -13.21
N ARG A 69 1.04 13.73 -12.75
CA ARG A 69 1.09 15.17 -12.51
C ARG A 69 2.16 15.55 -11.49
N HIS A 70 2.29 14.79 -10.40
CA HIS A 70 3.35 15.02 -9.41
C HIS A 70 4.74 14.80 -10.01
N THR A 71 4.93 13.78 -10.84
CA THR A 71 6.20 13.53 -11.54
C THR A 71 6.57 14.71 -12.45
N GLU A 72 5.65 15.22 -13.26
CA GLU A 72 5.92 16.40 -14.11
C GLU A 72 6.21 17.66 -13.27
N MET A 73 5.52 17.84 -12.13
CA MET A 73 5.79 18.96 -11.22
C MET A 73 7.21 18.89 -10.67
N LEU A 74 7.66 17.70 -10.27
CA LEU A 74 9.01 17.46 -9.78
C LEU A 74 10.05 17.67 -10.88
N GLN A 75 9.80 17.23 -12.11
CA GLN A 75 10.69 17.50 -13.24
C GLN A 75 10.81 18.99 -13.57
N ARG A 76 9.71 19.75 -13.47
CA ARG A 76 9.75 21.23 -13.59
C ARG A 76 10.59 21.85 -12.48
N GLU A 77 10.47 21.36 -11.26
CA GLU A 77 11.27 21.84 -10.15
C GLU A 77 12.77 21.48 -10.32
N CYS A 78 13.09 20.28 -10.81
CA CYS A 78 14.46 19.91 -11.20
C CYS A 78 15.03 20.91 -12.21
N ARG A 79 14.30 21.22 -13.31
CA ARG A 79 14.73 22.24 -14.29
C ARG A 79 14.99 23.60 -13.65
N ARG A 80 14.11 24.04 -12.74
CA ARG A 80 14.26 25.30 -12.02
C ARG A 80 15.49 25.31 -11.11
N GLN A 81 15.78 24.20 -10.42
CA GLN A 81 17.01 24.06 -9.63
C GLN A 81 18.25 24.05 -10.51
N SER A 82 18.18 23.41 -11.68
CA SER A 82 19.29 23.39 -12.62
C SER A 82 19.70 24.78 -13.08
N GLU A 83 18.72 25.63 -13.40
CA GLU A 83 18.94 27.03 -13.74
C GLU A 83 19.52 27.81 -12.55
N LYS A 84 18.94 27.64 -11.35
CA LYS A 84 19.35 28.36 -10.14
C LYS A 84 20.78 28.01 -9.70
N LEU A 85 21.18 26.75 -9.79
CA LEU A 85 22.47 26.23 -9.32
C LEU A 85 23.49 26.10 -10.46
N SER A 86 23.10 26.41 -11.71
CA SER A 86 23.94 26.23 -12.91
C SER A 86 24.55 24.82 -13.01
N THR A 87 23.80 23.81 -12.57
CA THR A 87 24.22 22.40 -12.47
C THR A 87 23.10 21.53 -13.00
N ASN A 88 23.37 20.41 -13.67
CA ASN A 88 22.29 19.55 -14.17
C ASN A 88 21.65 18.76 -13.01
N ILE A 89 20.44 19.17 -12.60
CA ILE A 89 19.57 18.47 -11.66
C ILE A 89 18.44 17.81 -12.46
N GLU A 90 18.44 16.48 -12.49
CA GLU A 90 17.40 15.68 -13.18
C GLU A 90 16.77 14.60 -12.28
N ALA A 91 17.45 14.27 -11.17
CA ALA A 91 17.04 13.21 -10.26
C ALA A 91 16.31 13.75 -9.01
N ILE A 92 15.34 12.98 -8.49
CA ILE A 92 14.54 13.31 -7.29
C ILE A 92 14.83 12.37 -6.12
N THR A 93 14.69 12.85 -4.89
CA THR A 93 14.76 12.03 -3.67
C THR A 93 13.36 11.81 -3.11
N LEU A 94 12.99 10.55 -2.83
CA LEU A 94 11.71 10.19 -2.22
C LEU A 94 11.91 9.77 -0.75
N ILE A 95 11.03 10.22 0.14
CA ILE A 95 10.97 9.80 1.54
C ILE A 95 9.59 9.20 1.81
N TYR A 96 9.56 7.90 2.11
CA TYR A 96 8.37 7.17 2.50
C TYR A 96 8.35 7.02 4.01
N ASP A 97 7.41 7.71 4.64
CA ASP A 97 7.08 7.53 6.04
C ASP A 97 6.13 6.33 6.19
N CYS A 98 6.67 5.19 6.59
CA CYS A 98 5.93 3.95 6.77
C CYS A 98 5.35 3.79 8.19
N GLU A 99 5.45 4.80 9.05
CA GLU A 99 4.84 4.76 10.36
C GLU A 99 3.32 4.56 10.22
N GLY A 100 2.75 3.62 10.97
CA GLY A 100 1.33 3.30 10.90
C GLY A 100 0.91 2.43 9.71
N LEU A 101 1.85 1.93 8.88
CA LEU A 101 1.56 0.90 7.89
C LEU A 101 0.95 -0.33 8.57
N GLY A 102 -0.34 -0.53 8.37
CA GLY A 102 -1.16 -1.64 8.91
C GLY A 102 -1.92 -2.45 7.84
N LEU A 103 -2.74 -3.41 8.30
CA LEU A 103 -3.52 -4.32 7.45
C LEU A 103 -4.48 -3.61 6.47
N LYS A 104 -4.93 -2.39 6.78
CA LYS A 104 -5.76 -1.59 5.86
C LYS A 104 -5.06 -1.24 4.53
N HIS A 105 -3.74 -1.15 4.52
CA HIS A 105 -2.97 -0.77 3.32
C HIS A 105 -2.69 -1.93 2.39
N ILE A 106 -2.73 -3.15 2.93
CA ILE A 106 -2.58 -4.33 2.11
C ILE A 106 -3.88 -4.74 1.45
N TRP A 107 -5.02 -4.07 1.72
CA TRP A 107 -6.30 -4.33 1.06
C TRP A 107 -6.13 -4.59 -0.45
N LYS A 108 -6.68 -5.69 -0.98
CA LYS A 108 -6.29 -6.19 -2.30
C LYS A 108 -6.52 -5.16 -3.43
N PRO A 109 -7.68 -4.51 -3.54
CA PRO A 109 -7.89 -3.40 -4.48
C PRO A 109 -6.91 -2.24 -4.29
N ALA A 110 -6.47 -1.95 -3.06
CA ALA A 110 -5.45 -0.94 -2.81
C ALA A 110 -4.08 -1.39 -3.33
N ILE A 111 -3.66 -2.62 -3.03
CA ILE A 111 -2.41 -3.20 -3.54
C ILE A 111 -2.39 -3.25 -5.07
N GLU A 112 -3.48 -3.64 -5.71
CA GLU A 112 -3.60 -3.62 -7.16
C GLU A 112 -3.45 -2.19 -7.71
N THR A 113 -4.11 -1.21 -7.09
CA THR A 113 -4.00 0.20 -7.51
C THR A 113 -2.59 0.74 -7.30
N TYR A 114 -1.96 0.46 -6.15
CA TYR A 114 -0.57 0.85 -5.88
C TYR A 114 0.39 0.17 -6.86
N GLY A 115 0.17 -1.11 -7.15
CA GLY A 115 0.94 -1.87 -8.14
C GLY A 115 0.83 -1.29 -9.54
N GLU A 116 -0.38 -0.98 -9.99
CA GLU A 116 -0.61 -0.30 -11.28
C GLU A 116 0.08 1.07 -11.34
N VAL A 117 -0.02 1.87 -10.28
CA VAL A 117 0.68 3.16 -10.17
C VAL A 117 2.20 2.97 -10.22
N CYS A 118 2.75 2.03 -9.44
CA CYS A 118 4.17 1.71 -9.44
C CYS A 118 4.64 1.25 -10.83
N HIS A 119 3.89 0.37 -11.47
CA HIS A 119 4.21 -0.12 -12.81
C HIS A 119 4.28 1.02 -13.82
N ILE A 120 3.30 1.92 -13.81
CA ILE A 120 3.29 3.08 -14.70
C ILE A 120 4.49 3.99 -14.43
N LEU A 121 4.79 4.28 -13.16
CA LEU A 121 5.95 5.11 -12.80
C LEU A 121 7.28 4.46 -13.20
N THR A 122 7.42 3.16 -13.01
CA THR A 122 8.58 2.38 -13.47
C THR A 122 8.73 2.43 -14.99
N MET A 123 7.63 2.33 -15.75
CA MET A 123 7.67 2.50 -17.20
C MET A 123 8.14 3.91 -17.62
N PHE A 124 7.91 4.93 -16.80
CA PHE A 124 8.50 6.26 -17.02
C PHE A 124 10.01 6.28 -16.71
N GLU A 125 10.45 5.64 -15.62
CA GLU A 125 11.88 5.52 -15.27
C GLU A 125 12.69 4.77 -16.34
N ASP A 126 12.16 3.70 -16.93
CA ASP A 126 12.86 2.96 -17.99
C ASP A 126 13.18 3.82 -19.24
N ASN A 127 12.44 4.92 -19.44
CA ASN A 127 12.68 5.90 -20.51
C ASN A 127 13.50 7.12 -20.05
N TYR A 128 13.57 7.36 -18.74
CA TYR A 128 14.30 8.45 -18.10
C TYR A 128 15.06 7.89 -16.86
N PRO A 129 16.09 7.06 -17.08
CA PRO A 129 16.71 6.24 -16.01
C PRO A 129 17.29 7.08 -14.87
N GLU A 130 17.72 8.30 -15.16
CA GLU A 130 18.28 9.27 -14.20
C GLU A 130 17.21 9.98 -13.34
N GLY A 131 15.91 9.79 -13.59
CA GLY A 131 14.84 10.57 -12.96
C GLY A 131 14.66 10.35 -11.46
N LEU A 132 14.93 9.13 -10.97
CA LEU A 132 14.88 8.79 -9.54
C LEU A 132 16.30 8.64 -8.98
N LYS A 133 16.59 9.32 -7.88
CA LYS A 133 17.89 9.26 -7.20
C LYS A 133 17.93 8.16 -6.15
N ARG A 134 17.08 8.28 -5.13
CA ARG A 134 17.01 7.41 -3.95
C ARG A 134 15.62 7.42 -3.35
N VAL A 135 15.23 6.32 -2.72
CA VAL A 135 13.99 6.18 -1.96
C VAL A 135 14.34 5.77 -0.53
N PHE A 136 14.12 6.66 0.43
CA PHE A 136 14.30 6.35 1.85
C PHE A 136 12.98 5.89 2.46
N LEU A 137 12.97 4.67 2.99
CA LEU A 137 11.85 4.17 3.81
C LEU A 137 12.21 4.34 5.27
N ILE A 138 11.44 5.15 5.99
CA ILE A 138 11.65 5.43 7.41
C ILE A 138 10.53 4.84 8.25
N LYS A 139 10.84 4.51 9.52
CA LYS A 139 9.88 3.99 10.51
C LYS A 139 9.08 2.79 10.00
N ALA A 140 9.72 1.93 9.19
CA ALA A 140 9.10 0.74 8.62
C ALA A 140 8.74 -0.29 9.72
N PRO A 141 7.47 -0.70 9.87
CA PRO A 141 7.07 -1.68 10.87
C PRO A 141 7.44 -3.11 10.43
N LYS A 142 7.30 -4.07 11.35
CA LYS A 142 7.61 -5.50 11.09
C LYS A 142 6.86 -6.10 9.91
N MET A 143 5.69 -5.57 9.54
CA MET A 143 4.92 -6.04 8.39
C MET A 143 5.37 -5.45 7.05
N PHE A 144 6.30 -4.48 7.04
CA PHE A 144 6.77 -3.85 5.82
C PHE A 144 7.32 -4.83 4.77
N PRO A 145 8.16 -5.83 5.11
CA PRO A 145 8.67 -6.79 4.12
C PRO A 145 7.56 -7.52 3.35
N MET A 146 6.46 -7.83 4.02
CA MET A 146 5.30 -8.48 3.42
C MET A 146 4.56 -7.53 2.46
N ALA A 147 4.32 -6.29 2.88
CA ALA A 147 3.72 -5.27 2.00
C ALA A 147 4.62 -5.01 0.77
N TYR A 148 5.94 -4.92 0.97
CA TYR A 148 6.91 -4.77 -0.11
C TYR A 148 6.88 -5.95 -1.08
N ASN A 149 6.78 -7.20 -0.59
CA ASN A 149 6.68 -8.38 -1.44
C ASN A 149 5.42 -8.39 -2.33
N LEU A 150 4.32 -7.78 -1.89
CA LEU A 150 3.12 -7.65 -2.70
C LEU A 150 3.31 -6.66 -3.87
N ILE A 151 4.09 -5.60 -3.68
CA ILE A 151 4.28 -4.55 -4.70
C ILE A 151 5.58 -4.68 -5.51
N LYS A 152 6.58 -5.43 -5.03
CA LYS A 152 7.93 -5.46 -5.62
C LYS A 152 7.91 -5.83 -7.10
N HIS A 153 7.02 -6.72 -7.52
CA HIS A 153 6.92 -7.23 -8.89
C HIS A 153 6.55 -6.14 -9.91
N PHE A 154 5.94 -5.04 -9.45
CA PHE A 154 5.60 -3.89 -10.29
C PHE A 154 6.77 -2.91 -10.48
N LEU A 155 7.84 -3.03 -9.68
CA LEU A 155 9.01 -2.16 -9.73
C LEU A 155 10.11 -2.76 -10.63
N CYS A 156 10.80 -1.95 -11.44
CA CYS A 156 11.97 -2.42 -12.19
C CYS A 156 13.18 -2.62 -11.28
N GLU A 157 14.18 -3.32 -11.79
CA GLU A 157 15.39 -3.63 -11.02
C GLU A 157 16.13 -2.37 -10.56
N GLU A 158 16.15 -1.33 -11.39
CA GLU A 158 16.81 -0.06 -11.06
C GLU A 158 16.13 0.65 -9.88
N THR A 159 14.81 0.81 -9.92
CA THR A 159 14.03 1.38 -8.80
C THR A 159 14.29 0.58 -7.52
N ARG A 160 14.28 -0.77 -7.59
CA ARG A 160 14.52 -1.64 -6.42
C ARG A 160 15.91 -1.42 -5.80
N ARG A 161 16.94 -1.16 -6.61
CA ARG A 161 18.30 -0.87 -6.12
C ARG A 161 18.40 0.50 -5.43
N LYS A 162 17.54 1.45 -5.80
CA LYS A 162 17.48 2.81 -5.22
C LYS A 162 16.69 2.87 -3.90
N ILE A 163 16.00 1.79 -3.53
CA ILE A 163 15.24 1.68 -2.28
C ILE A 163 16.16 1.35 -1.11
N ILE A 164 16.14 2.22 -0.10
CA ILE A 164 16.96 2.13 1.11
C ILE A 164 16.04 2.09 2.33
N VAL A 165 15.98 0.94 2.99
CA VAL A 165 15.23 0.77 4.25
C VAL A 165 16.09 1.23 5.41
N LEU A 166 15.64 2.26 6.12
CA LEU A 166 16.36 2.83 7.26
C LEU A 166 15.88 2.23 8.58
N GLY A 167 16.84 1.96 9.47
CA GLY A 167 16.61 1.44 10.82
C GLY A 167 16.32 2.56 11.83
N SER A 168 16.69 2.35 13.09
CA SER A 168 16.49 3.34 14.16
C SER A 168 17.28 4.64 13.97
N ASN A 169 18.40 4.60 13.24
CA ASN A 169 19.27 5.73 12.93
C ASN A 169 18.84 6.50 11.66
N TRP A 170 17.56 6.45 11.30
CA TRP A 170 17.06 7.04 10.07
C TRP A 170 17.31 8.56 9.99
N GLN A 171 17.22 9.29 11.12
CA GLN A 171 17.50 10.73 11.17
C GLN A 171 18.96 11.04 10.80
N ASP A 172 19.92 10.34 11.41
CA ASP A 172 21.34 10.52 11.12
C ASP A 172 21.67 10.26 9.66
N VAL A 173 20.99 9.28 9.04
CA VAL A 173 21.17 8.98 7.61
C VAL A 173 20.56 10.09 6.75
N LEU A 174 19.37 10.59 7.06
CA LEU A 174 18.78 11.71 6.33
C LEU A 174 19.66 12.97 6.40
N HIS A 175 20.24 13.29 7.56
CA HIS A 175 21.14 14.44 7.72
C HIS A 175 22.45 14.35 6.92
N LYS A 176 22.88 13.13 6.53
CA LYS A 176 24.02 12.98 5.62
C LYS A 176 23.68 13.49 4.23
N HIS A 177 22.43 13.35 3.80
CA HIS A 177 21.98 13.66 2.45
C HIS A 177 21.22 14.99 2.34
N ILE A 178 20.63 15.48 3.43
CA ILE A 178 19.73 16.64 3.45
C ILE A 178 20.19 17.58 4.56
N ASP A 179 20.28 18.87 4.27
CA ASP A 179 20.58 19.87 5.29
C ASP A 179 19.40 20.03 6.26
N PRO A 180 19.65 20.21 7.57
CA PRO A 180 18.56 20.35 8.56
C PRO A 180 17.54 21.44 8.22
N GLU A 181 17.99 22.54 7.61
CA GLU A 181 17.14 23.66 7.18
C GLU A 181 16.17 23.31 6.05
N GLN A 182 16.43 22.24 5.30
CA GLN A 182 15.59 21.74 4.21
C GLN A 182 14.69 20.57 4.65
N LEU A 183 14.85 20.08 5.87
CA LEU A 183 14.15 18.92 6.40
C LEU A 183 13.13 19.35 7.46
N PRO A 184 11.84 18.95 7.37
CA PRO A 184 10.85 19.26 8.40
C PRO A 184 11.29 18.81 9.80
N VAL A 185 10.90 19.56 10.82
CA VAL A 185 11.18 19.23 12.23
C VAL A 185 10.69 17.83 12.60
N VAL A 186 9.51 17.43 12.11
CA VAL A 186 8.97 16.07 12.34
C VAL A 186 9.87 14.94 11.79
N TYR A 187 10.72 15.25 10.80
CA TYR A 187 11.70 14.34 10.23
C TYR A 187 13.12 14.56 10.75
N GLY A 188 13.28 15.35 11.82
CA GLY A 188 14.56 15.58 12.50
C GLY A 188 15.35 16.79 12.00
N GLY A 189 14.79 17.64 11.14
CA GLY A 189 15.41 18.89 10.73
C GLY A 189 14.96 20.10 11.54
N THR A 190 15.00 21.27 10.92
CA THR A 190 14.63 22.56 11.52
C THR A 190 13.60 23.35 10.70
N LEU A 191 13.14 22.80 9.56
CA LEU A 191 12.14 23.45 8.71
C LEU A 191 10.74 23.38 9.34
N THR A 192 10.05 24.51 9.37
CA THR A 192 8.66 24.65 9.81
C THR A 192 7.87 25.44 8.79
N ASP A 193 6.53 25.36 8.86
CA ASP A 193 5.67 26.32 8.16
C ASP A 193 5.84 27.75 8.72
N PRO A 194 5.35 28.78 7.99
CA PRO A 194 5.37 30.16 8.46
C PRO A 194 4.66 30.39 9.81
N ASP A 195 3.71 29.53 10.17
CA ASP A 195 2.99 29.55 11.44
C ASP A 195 3.69 28.74 12.56
N GLY A 196 4.85 28.13 12.25
CA GLY A 196 5.63 27.30 13.17
C GLY A 196 5.21 25.83 13.21
N ASP A 197 4.33 25.34 12.32
CA ASP A 197 3.97 23.92 12.30
C ASP A 197 5.19 23.04 11.94
N PRO A 198 5.64 22.14 12.85
CA PRO A 198 6.80 21.28 12.62
C PRO A 198 6.57 20.19 11.56
N ARG A 199 5.33 20.04 11.08
CA ARG A 199 4.96 19.07 10.05
C ARG A 199 4.94 19.67 8.63
N CYS A 200 5.13 20.98 8.48
CA CYS A 200 5.11 21.61 7.15
C CYS A 200 3.84 21.27 6.35
N ARG A 201 2.65 21.37 6.97
CA ARG A 201 1.36 21.00 6.37
C ARG A 201 0.97 21.86 5.17
N THR A 202 1.57 23.03 4.98
CA THR A 202 1.39 23.81 3.74
C THR A 202 2.02 23.13 2.52
N MET A 203 3.04 22.29 2.73
CA MET A 203 3.80 21.59 1.69
C MET A 203 3.49 20.09 1.64
N ILE A 204 3.32 19.45 2.80
CA ILE A 204 3.13 18.00 2.94
C ILE A 204 1.71 17.70 3.43
N LYS A 205 0.97 16.92 2.66
CA LYS A 205 -0.35 16.43 3.09
C LYS A 205 -0.18 15.15 3.89
N TYR A 206 -0.87 15.07 5.02
CA TYR A 206 -0.82 13.90 5.91
C TYR A 206 -2.03 12.97 5.72
N GLY A 207 -2.83 13.16 4.67
CA GLY A 207 -4.01 12.35 4.41
C GLY A 207 -5.06 12.42 5.53
N GLY A 208 -5.70 11.28 5.83
CA GLY A 208 -6.74 11.16 6.83
C GLY A 208 -7.91 10.30 6.34
N THR A 209 -8.88 10.05 7.23
CA THR A 209 -10.11 9.33 6.89
C THR A 209 -10.96 10.15 5.93
N VAL A 210 -11.37 9.54 4.82
CA VAL A 210 -12.20 10.22 3.83
C VAL A 210 -13.65 10.28 4.34
N PRO A 211 -14.29 11.45 4.39
CA PRO A 211 -15.70 11.55 4.76
C PRO A 211 -16.59 10.80 3.79
N ARG A 212 -17.60 10.09 4.31
CA ARG A 212 -18.56 9.32 3.49
C ARG A 212 -19.30 10.16 2.46
N SER A 213 -19.38 11.48 2.64
CA SER A 213 -19.97 12.41 1.66
C SER A 213 -19.22 12.45 0.33
N TYR A 214 -17.95 12.03 0.28
CA TYR A 214 -17.18 11.93 -0.96
C TYR A 214 -17.38 10.60 -1.70
N TYR A 215 -18.05 9.61 -1.09
CA TYR A 215 -18.15 8.28 -1.67
C TYR A 215 -19.11 8.32 -2.87
N VAL A 216 -18.63 7.88 -4.02
CA VAL A 216 -19.41 7.80 -5.27
C VAL A 216 -19.86 6.36 -5.57
N GLN A 217 -19.39 5.40 -4.78
CA GLN A 217 -19.76 3.99 -4.85
C GLN A 217 -19.74 3.34 -3.46
N ASP A 218 -20.63 2.37 -3.25
CA ASP A 218 -20.73 1.63 -1.97
C ASP A 218 -19.72 0.48 -1.86
N SER A 219 -19.25 -0.04 -2.99
CA SER A 219 -18.25 -1.10 -3.06
C SER A 219 -17.37 -0.97 -4.30
N VAL A 220 -16.16 -1.52 -4.22
CA VAL A 220 -15.29 -1.66 -5.39
C VAL A 220 -15.66 -2.94 -6.12
N LYS A 221 -15.85 -2.87 -7.45
CA LYS A 221 -16.12 -4.06 -8.26
C LYS A 221 -14.98 -5.06 -8.13
N VAL A 222 -15.31 -6.26 -7.69
CA VAL A 222 -14.36 -7.35 -7.47
C VAL A 222 -14.72 -8.52 -8.36
N GLN A 223 -13.72 -9.10 -8.99
CA GLN A 223 -13.84 -10.40 -9.66
C GLN A 223 -13.55 -11.50 -8.65
N TYR A 224 -14.53 -12.38 -8.46
CA TYR A 224 -14.38 -13.59 -7.66
C TYR A 224 -13.83 -14.72 -8.52
N ASP A 225 -12.96 -15.54 -7.93
CA ASP A 225 -12.32 -16.65 -8.64
C ASP A 225 -13.22 -17.90 -8.61
N SER A 226 -14.14 -17.99 -7.65
CA SER A 226 -14.97 -19.16 -7.42
C SER A 226 -16.37 -18.80 -6.95
N SER A 227 -17.33 -19.70 -7.17
CA SER A 227 -18.66 -19.61 -6.59
C SER A 227 -19.19 -20.98 -6.21
N VAL A 228 -19.96 -21.04 -5.12
CA VAL A 228 -20.55 -22.27 -4.60
C VAL A 228 -21.99 -22.01 -4.16
N THR A 229 -22.88 -22.98 -4.38
CA THR A 229 -24.25 -22.93 -3.84
C THR A 229 -24.31 -23.78 -2.58
N ILE A 230 -24.57 -23.14 -1.45
CA ILE A 230 -24.71 -23.79 -0.14
C ILE A 230 -26.19 -24.06 0.08
N SER A 231 -26.55 -25.35 0.14
CA SER A 231 -27.91 -25.79 0.45
C SER A 231 -28.40 -25.26 1.79
N ARG A 232 -29.72 -25.16 1.96
CA ARG A 232 -30.34 -24.84 3.25
C ARG A 232 -29.91 -25.86 4.32
N GLY A 233 -29.71 -25.41 5.56
CA GLY A 233 -29.33 -26.32 6.64
C GLY A 233 -27.90 -26.89 6.51
N SER A 234 -27.09 -26.40 5.58
CA SER A 234 -25.76 -26.93 5.29
C SER A 234 -24.65 -25.90 5.51
N VAL A 235 -23.41 -26.40 5.58
CA VAL A 235 -22.19 -25.60 5.68
C VAL A 235 -21.25 -25.95 4.53
N PHE A 236 -20.40 -25.01 4.15
CA PHE A 236 -19.33 -25.21 3.18
C PHE A 236 -18.00 -24.77 3.79
N GLN A 237 -16.96 -25.58 3.60
CA GLN A 237 -15.66 -25.36 4.24
C GLN A 237 -14.56 -25.32 3.18
N LEU A 238 -13.64 -24.38 3.35
CA LEU A 238 -12.40 -24.30 2.58
C LEU A 238 -11.22 -24.52 3.52
N GLU A 239 -10.31 -25.39 3.13
CA GLU A 239 -9.13 -25.73 3.92
C GLU A 239 -7.88 -25.18 3.26
N TYR A 240 -7.08 -24.42 4.00
CA TYR A 240 -5.81 -23.87 3.55
C TYR A 240 -4.69 -24.31 4.49
N ASP A 241 -3.74 -25.07 3.95
CA ASP A 241 -2.53 -25.45 4.68
C ASP A 241 -1.55 -24.27 4.71
N VAL A 242 -1.40 -23.67 5.89
CA VAL A 242 -0.48 -22.55 6.11
C VAL A 242 0.82 -23.10 6.68
N THR A 243 1.83 -23.20 5.83
CA THR A 243 3.12 -23.81 6.18
C THR A 243 4.05 -22.88 6.97
N ALA A 244 3.86 -21.56 6.84
CA ALA A 244 4.70 -20.55 7.49
C ALA A 244 3.91 -19.71 8.50
N ALA A 245 4.45 -19.58 9.71
CA ALA A 245 3.93 -18.67 10.72
C ALA A 245 3.96 -17.22 10.23
N SER A 246 3.05 -16.39 10.72
CA SER A 246 2.88 -14.99 10.30
C SER A 246 2.50 -14.81 8.82
N SER A 247 2.03 -15.85 8.14
CA SER A 247 1.36 -15.71 6.83
C SER A 247 0.06 -14.91 7.00
N LEU A 248 -0.39 -14.23 5.95
CA LEU A 248 -1.72 -13.63 5.91
C LEU A 248 -2.69 -14.53 5.16
N LEU A 249 -3.80 -14.84 5.81
CA LEU A 249 -4.98 -15.39 5.16
C LEU A 249 -5.93 -14.24 4.84
N ARG A 250 -6.32 -14.12 3.58
CA ARG A 250 -7.14 -13.00 3.11
C ARG A 250 -8.30 -13.53 2.29
N TRP A 251 -9.48 -12.96 2.50
CA TRP A 251 -10.67 -13.41 1.82
C TRP A 251 -11.54 -12.24 1.41
N GLN A 252 -12.30 -12.48 0.36
CA GLN A 252 -13.37 -11.63 -0.09
C GLN A 252 -14.54 -12.50 -0.54
N PHE A 253 -15.77 -12.14 -0.17
CA PHE A 253 -16.95 -12.87 -0.61
C PHE A 253 -18.20 -11.99 -0.69
N ALA A 254 -19.12 -12.40 -1.56
CA ALA A 254 -20.48 -11.90 -1.63
C ALA A 254 -21.46 -13.08 -1.67
N SER A 255 -22.65 -12.88 -1.13
CA SER A 255 -23.75 -13.86 -1.17
C SER A 255 -24.93 -13.33 -1.96
N ASP A 256 -25.69 -14.21 -2.60
CA ASP A 256 -26.91 -13.81 -3.29
C ASP A 256 -28.09 -13.76 -2.31
N GLY A 257 -28.82 -12.64 -2.31
CA GLY A 257 -30.18 -12.51 -1.78
C GLY A 257 -30.37 -12.45 -0.26
N ALA A 258 -29.42 -12.96 0.54
CA ALA A 258 -29.54 -12.99 2.00
C ALA A 258 -28.19 -13.02 2.70
N ASP A 259 -28.22 -12.91 4.03
CA ASP A 259 -27.03 -13.01 4.89
C ASP A 259 -26.37 -14.40 4.80
N ILE A 260 -25.09 -14.49 5.13
CA ILE A 260 -24.39 -15.78 5.26
C ILE A 260 -23.57 -15.77 6.55
N GLY A 261 -23.56 -16.89 7.27
CA GLY A 261 -22.66 -17.06 8.40
C GLY A 261 -21.24 -17.27 7.91
N PHE A 262 -20.25 -16.64 8.54
CA PHE A 262 -18.85 -16.85 8.18
C PHE A 262 -17.95 -16.81 9.40
N GLY A 263 -16.99 -17.74 9.49
CA GLY A 263 -15.96 -17.75 10.53
C GLY A 263 -14.70 -18.48 10.08
N VAL A 264 -13.60 -18.31 10.83
CA VAL A 264 -12.30 -18.92 10.53
C VAL A 264 -11.85 -19.74 11.73
N TYR A 265 -11.41 -20.96 11.45
CA TYR A 265 -11.00 -21.93 12.45
C TYR A 265 -9.62 -22.47 12.10
N ARG A 266 -8.93 -23.06 13.09
CA ARG A 266 -7.68 -23.78 12.89
C ARG A 266 -7.83 -25.19 13.43
N ARG A 267 -7.44 -26.17 12.62
CA ARG A 267 -7.48 -27.58 13.00
C ARG A 267 -6.54 -27.83 14.19
N THR A 268 -7.00 -28.66 15.14
CA THR A 268 -6.23 -29.02 16.35
C THR A 268 -5.73 -30.46 16.34
N LYS A 269 -6.25 -31.30 15.44
CA LYS A 269 -5.85 -32.71 15.28
C LYS A 269 -5.24 -32.94 13.89
N GLU A 270 -4.32 -33.89 13.78
CA GLU A 270 -3.80 -34.34 12.49
C GLU A 270 -4.83 -35.22 11.75
N GLY A 271 -4.92 -35.10 10.43
CA GLY A 271 -5.89 -35.80 9.58
C GLY A 271 -7.03 -34.91 9.05
N SER A 272 -7.84 -35.43 8.13
CA SER A 272 -8.99 -34.72 7.54
C SER A 272 -10.29 -34.97 8.32
N GLY A 273 -11.28 -34.08 8.18
CA GLY A 273 -12.65 -34.34 8.66
C GLY A 273 -12.94 -34.03 10.14
N GLN A 274 -12.08 -33.27 10.83
CA GLN A 274 -12.44 -32.72 12.15
C GLN A 274 -13.71 -31.86 12.04
N LYS A 275 -14.64 -31.98 12.99
CA LYS A 275 -15.82 -31.11 13.05
C LYS A 275 -15.41 -29.70 13.43
N VAL A 276 -15.99 -28.69 12.78
CA VAL A 276 -15.71 -27.25 13.05
C VAL A 276 -15.87 -26.90 14.53
N ALA A 277 -16.85 -27.48 15.22
CA ALA A 277 -17.09 -27.24 16.66
C ALA A 277 -15.94 -27.71 17.57
N GLU A 278 -15.05 -28.59 17.10
CA GLU A 278 -13.88 -29.07 17.84
C GLU A 278 -12.59 -28.34 17.47
N MET A 279 -12.62 -27.49 16.43
CA MET A 279 -11.47 -26.73 15.97
C MET A 279 -11.24 -25.49 16.85
N LEU A 280 -10.02 -24.98 16.84
CA LEU A 280 -9.71 -23.70 17.49
C LEU A 280 -10.38 -22.57 16.70
N GLN A 281 -11.26 -21.82 17.35
CA GLN A 281 -11.89 -20.65 16.73
C GLN A 281 -10.88 -19.50 16.66
N VAL A 282 -10.61 -19.00 15.44
CA VAL A 282 -9.67 -17.91 15.19
C VAL A 282 -10.41 -16.61 14.88
N LEU A 283 -11.47 -16.70 14.07
CA LEU A 283 -12.45 -15.65 13.87
C LEU A 283 -13.85 -16.23 14.20
N PRO A 284 -14.58 -15.63 15.16
CA PRO A 284 -15.93 -16.07 15.49
C PRO A 284 -16.86 -16.08 14.28
N SER A 285 -17.79 -17.04 14.27
CA SER A 285 -18.80 -17.09 13.22
C SER A 285 -19.85 -16.01 13.46
N GLU A 286 -19.97 -15.08 12.52
CA GLU A 286 -20.98 -14.01 12.54
C GLU A 286 -21.82 -14.03 11.26
N ARG A 287 -22.97 -13.37 11.28
CA ARG A 287 -23.84 -13.24 10.11
C ARG A 287 -23.50 -11.97 9.36
N TYR A 288 -23.15 -12.14 8.08
CA TYR A 288 -22.76 -11.04 7.21
C TYR A 288 -23.83 -10.80 6.14
N ASN A 289 -24.25 -9.55 5.98
CA ASN A 289 -25.15 -9.13 4.90
C ASN A 289 -24.39 -8.97 3.57
N ALA A 290 -23.66 -10.01 3.18
CA ALA A 290 -22.74 -10.00 2.03
C ALA A 290 -23.43 -9.88 0.66
N HIS A 291 -24.77 -9.84 0.64
CA HIS A 291 -25.61 -9.53 -0.52
C HIS A 291 -25.80 -8.03 -0.77
N LEU A 292 -25.60 -7.20 0.26
CA LEU A 292 -25.67 -5.75 0.16
C LEU A 292 -24.28 -5.16 -0.08
N VAL A 293 -23.31 -5.59 0.73
CA VAL A 293 -21.93 -5.13 0.67
C VAL A 293 -21.04 -6.36 0.76
N PRO A 294 -20.20 -6.63 -0.26
CA PRO A 294 -19.24 -7.71 -0.18
C PRO A 294 -18.33 -7.60 1.05
N GLU A 295 -18.09 -8.73 1.70
CA GLU A 295 -17.15 -8.82 2.81
C GLU A 295 -15.73 -8.97 2.29
N ASP A 296 -14.80 -8.19 2.85
CA ASP A 296 -13.37 -8.27 2.59
C ASP A 296 -12.63 -8.11 3.90
N SER A 297 -11.80 -9.10 4.24
CA SER A 297 -10.99 -9.05 5.44
C SER A 297 -9.73 -9.90 5.32
N CYS A 298 -8.86 -9.77 6.30
CA CYS A 298 -7.66 -10.56 6.42
C CYS A 298 -7.30 -10.84 7.87
N LEU A 299 -6.54 -11.90 8.05
CA LEU A 299 -6.07 -12.40 9.33
C LEU A 299 -4.60 -12.77 9.22
N THR A 300 -3.81 -12.41 10.23
CA THR A 300 -2.46 -12.95 10.39
C THR A 300 -2.52 -14.32 11.06
N CYS A 301 -2.09 -15.34 10.34
CA CYS A 301 -1.95 -16.71 10.84
C CYS A 301 -0.71 -16.77 11.75
N THR A 302 -0.88 -16.63 13.06
CA THR A 302 0.24 -16.59 14.02
C THR A 302 1.03 -17.90 14.07
N GLU A 303 0.36 -19.02 13.81
CA GLU A 303 0.97 -20.35 13.82
C GLU A 303 0.69 -21.10 12.51
N PRO A 304 1.61 -22.01 12.07
CA PRO A 304 1.36 -22.92 10.97
C PRO A 304 0.22 -23.90 11.28
N GLY A 305 -0.37 -24.43 10.21
CA GLY A 305 -1.39 -25.48 10.26
C GLY A 305 -2.53 -25.25 9.28
N VAL A 306 -3.54 -26.10 9.36
CA VAL A 306 -4.70 -26.04 8.47
C VAL A 306 -5.72 -25.05 9.02
N TYR A 307 -5.93 -23.96 8.30
CA TYR A 307 -6.99 -22.98 8.56
C TYR A 307 -8.23 -23.33 7.73
N VAL A 308 -9.40 -23.29 8.36
CA VAL A 308 -10.68 -23.66 7.77
C VAL A 308 -11.59 -22.44 7.75
N LEU A 309 -11.93 -21.95 6.57
CA LEU A 309 -12.94 -20.91 6.38
C LEU A 309 -14.29 -21.59 6.22
N CYS A 310 -15.24 -21.27 7.09
CA CYS A 310 -16.55 -21.92 7.13
C CYS A 310 -17.63 -20.93 6.73
N PHE A 311 -18.35 -21.22 5.65
CA PHE A 311 -19.58 -20.56 5.26
C PHE A 311 -20.78 -21.35 5.77
N ASP A 312 -21.60 -20.72 6.60
CA ASP A 312 -22.67 -21.36 7.34
C ASP A 312 -24.05 -20.88 6.85
N ASN A 313 -24.81 -21.81 6.26
CA ASN A 313 -26.22 -21.63 5.90
C ASN A 313 -27.15 -22.55 6.71
N SER A 314 -26.68 -23.06 7.85
CA SER A 314 -27.41 -24.00 8.70
C SER A 314 -28.69 -23.40 9.30
N TYR A 315 -28.72 -22.08 9.47
CA TYR A 315 -29.86 -21.35 10.01
C TYR A 315 -30.93 -20.98 8.97
N SER A 316 -30.67 -21.17 7.67
CA SER A 316 -31.67 -20.90 6.62
C SER A 316 -32.62 -22.08 6.46
N ILE A 317 -33.92 -21.78 6.51
CA ILE A 317 -34.99 -22.78 6.46
C ILE A 317 -35.49 -23.00 5.02
N LEU A 318 -35.47 -21.94 4.20
CA LEU A 318 -36.14 -21.92 2.89
C LEU A 318 -35.19 -21.80 1.70
N GLN A 319 -34.02 -21.16 1.87
CA GLN A 319 -33.20 -20.72 0.75
C GLN A 319 -31.79 -21.34 0.80
N SER A 320 -31.37 -21.90 -0.33
CA SER A 320 -29.95 -22.07 -0.63
C SER A 320 -29.32 -20.72 -0.95
N LYS A 321 -28.02 -20.59 -0.73
CA LYS A 321 -27.28 -19.34 -0.96
C LYS A 321 -26.11 -19.59 -1.88
N LYS A 322 -26.06 -18.83 -2.96
CA LYS A 322 -24.86 -18.80 -3.80
C LYS A 322 -23.87 -17.82 -3.19
N VAL A 323 -22.67 -18.28 -2.92
CA VAL A 323 -21.56 -17.48 -2.38
C VAL A 323 -20.47 -17.43 -3.44
N SER A 324 -20.11 -16.23 -3.87
CA SER A 324 -18.96 -15.98 -4.73
C SER A 324 -17.82 -15.51 -3.85
N TYR A 325 -16.64 -16.12 -3.97
CA TYR A 325 -15.53 -15.85 -3.05
C TYR A 325 -14.16 -15.90 -3.74
N LYS A 326 -13.18 -15.33 -3.05
CA LYS A 326 -11.76 -15.35 -3.38
C LYS A 326 -10.98 -15.41 -2.09
N VAL A 327 -10.03 -16.35 -1.99
CA VAL A 327 -9.22 -16.55 -0.79
C VAL A 327 -7.78 -16.76 -1.21
N GLU A 328 -6.85 -16.12 -0.50
CA GLU A 328 -5.43 -16.12 -0.80
C GLU A 328 -4.62 -16.23 0.50
N VAL A 329 -3.57 -17.05 0.47
CA VAL A 329 -2.56 -17.13 1.52
C VAL A 329 -1.31 -16.43 1.02
N VAL A 330 -0.92 -15.35 1.72
CA VAL A 330 0.31 -14.62 1.43
C VAL A 330 1.36 -15.04 2.47
N PRO A 331 2.45 -15.71 2.08
CA PRO A 331 3.50 -16.11 3.01
C PRO A 331 4.19 -14.88 3.62
N PRO A 332 4.83 -15.02 4.81
CA PRO A 332 5.70 -13.97 5.32
C PRO A 332 6.83 -13.70 4.32
N ALA A 333 7.35 -12.49 4.33
CA ALA A 333 8.48 -12.19 3.46
C ALA A 333 9.75 -12.93 3.90
N ASP A 334 10.44 -13.56 2.95
CA ASP A 334 11.79 -14.06 3.16
C ASP A 334 12.68 -12.90 3.65
N GLY A 335 13.47 -13.14 4.70
CA GLY A 335 14.24 -12.13 5.44
C GLY A 335 15.40 -11.44 4.68
N GLN A 336 15.30 -11.27 3.36
CA GLN A 336 16.33 -10.71 2.48
C GLN A 336 16.21 -9.20 2.21
N MET A 337 15.65 -8.40 3.12
CA MET A 337 15.89 -6.95 3.08
C MET A 337 17.12 -6.64 3.93
N GLN A 338 18.31 -6.81 3.32
CA GLN A 338 19.57 -6.47 3.98
C GLN A 338 19.62 -4.96 4.22
N SER A 339 19.56 -4.56 5.49
CA SER A 339 20.04 -3.25 5.92
C SER A 339 21.52 -3.13 5.54
N PRO A 340 22.00 -2.03 4.93
CA PRO A 340 23.41 -1.86 4.67
C PRO A 340 24.16 -1.90 6.00
N ARG A 341 24.90 -2.99 6.23
CA ARG A 341 25.86 -3.06 7.35
C ARG A 341 26.83 -1.91 7.17
N SER A 342 26.86 -1.01 8.15
CA SER A 342 27.95 -0.07 8.32
C SER A 342 29.25 -0.87 8.34
N ARG A 343 30.03 -0.82 7.26
CA ARG A 343 31.45 -1.21 7.29
C ARG A 343 32.15 -0.18 8.17
N GLY A 344 32.10 -0.39 9.48
CA GLY A 344 33.06 0.18 10.40
C GLY A 344 34.42 -0.39 10.04
N GLY A 345 35.37 0.49 9.75
CA GLY A 345 36.74 0.11 9.45
C GLY A 345 37.40 -0.54 10.67
N ASP A 346 38.21 -1.56 10.41
CA ASP A 346 39.54 -1.65 11.03
C ASP A 346 40.34 -2.76 10.33
N THR A 347 41.33 -2.40 9.51
CA THR A 347 42.56 -3.20 9.42
C THR A 347 43.70 -2.36 8.83
N ARG A 348 44.46 -1.77 9.77
CA ARG A 348 45.92 -1.72 9.86
C ARG A 348 46.74 -1.42 8.58
N LEU A 349 47.42 -0.27 8.66
CA LEU A 349 48.84 -0.06 8.35
C LEU A 349 49.65 -1.36 8.20
N GLN A 350 50.22 -1.56 7.01
CA GLN A 350 51.65 -1.70 6.77
C GLN A 350 52.00 -1.24 5.36
#